data_AF-A0A923QGX3-F1
#
_entry.id   AF-A0A923QGX3-F1
#
_cell.length_a   1.000
_cell.length_b   1.000
_cell.length_c   1.000
_cell.angle_alpha   90.00
_cell.angle_beta   90.00
_cell.angle_gamma   90.00
#
_symmetry.space_group_name_H-M   'P 1'
#
loop_
_entity.id
_entity.type
_entity.pdbx_description
1 polymer ?
#
loop_
_entity_poly.entity_id
_entity_poly.type
_entity_poly.pdbx_seq_one_letter_code
_entity_poly.pdbx_strand_id
1 'polypeptide(L)'
;MNMPATLRDLTSRFPHSGRLERIVLRPGRSEPAHCVEEAQALPGQGLQGDRSAQSSGGGKRQVTLFEPELLPVMAALVGRAVSVPAPLLRRNLVVAGLNLLAARA
;
A
#
# COMPACT_ATOMS: atom_id res chain seq x y z
N MET A 1 28.04 22.65 -13.27
CA MET A 1 28.04 21.19 -13.52
C MET A 1 27.09 20.58 -12.50
N ASN A 2 25.94 20.07 -12.93
CA ASN A 2 24.93 19.54 -12.00
C ASN A 2 25.42 18.18 -11.50
N MET A 3 25.72 18.05 -10.20
CA MET A 3 26.08 16.75 -9.61
C MET A 3 24.92 15.77 -9.87
N PRO A 4 25.18 14.54 -10.36
CA PRO A 4 24.14 13.55 -10.52
C PRO A 4 23.54 13.21 -9.15
N ALA A 5 22.21 13.14 -9.08
CA ALA A 5 21.49 12.78 -7.85
C ALA A 5 21.94 11.40 -7.35
N THR A 6 22.18 11.27 -6.04
CA THR A 6 22.49 9.96 -5.45
C THR A 6 21.23 9.09 -5.40
N LEU A 7 21.40 7.77 -5.27
CA LEU A 7 20.27 6.87 -5.10
C LEU A 7 19.43 7.22 -3.86
N ARG A 8 20.06 7.74 -2.80
CA ARG A 8 19.36 8.27 -1.62
C ARG A 8 18.51 9.50 -1.97
N ASP A 9 19.02 10.41 -2.79
CA ASP A 9 18.27 11.59 -3.23
C ASP A 9 17.04 11.20 -4.07
N LEU A 10 17.18 10.18 -4.91
CA LEU A 10 16.09 9.69 -5.76
C LEU A 10 15.02 8.94 -4.94
N THR A 11 15.44 8.14 -3.97
CA THR A 11 14.52 7.30 -3.17
C THR A 11 13.83 8.04 -2.02
N SER A 12 14.24 9.28 -1.71
CA SER A 12 13.70 10.12 -0.63
C SER A 12 12.72 11.21 -1.10
N ARG A 13 12.36 11.22 -2.39
CA ARG A 13 11.48 12.23 -2.98
C ARG A 13 10.28 11.60 -3.69
N PHE A 14 9.22 12.39 -3.81
CA PHE A 14 8.06 12.08 -4.65
C PHE A 14 8.15 12.92 -5.94
N PRO A 15 8.72 12.38 -7.03
CA PRO A 15 8.88 13.16 -8.27
C PRO A 15 7.55 13.45 -8.97
N HIS A 16 6.52 12.63 -8.71
CA HIS A 16 5.18 12.76 -9.29
C HIS A 16 4.12 12.46 -8.23
N SER A 17 2.90 12.92 -8.47
CA SER A 17 1.73 12.53 -7.69
C SER A 17 1.35 11.08 -7.97
N GLY A 18 1.03 10.34 -6.92
CA GLY A 18 0.43 9.00 -7.03
C GLY A 18 -1.08 9.04 -7.28
N ARG A 19 -1.64 7.87 -7.60
CA ARG A 19 -3.08 7.63 -7.71
C ARG A 19 -3.48 6.47 -6.80
N LEU A 20 -4.50 6.68 -5.98
CA LEU A 20 -5.14 5.59 -5.25
C LEU A 20 -6.00 4.79 -6.23
N GLU A 21 -5.55 3.59 -6.56
CA GLU A 21 -6.24 2.68 -7.48
C GLU A 21 -7.35 1.90 -6.77
N ARG A 22 -7.06 1.42 -5.54
CA ARG A 22 -7.98 0.57 -4.78
C ARG A 22 -7.86 0.80 -3.29
N ILE A 23 -9.00 0.77 -2.61
CA ILE A 23 -9.10 0.64 -1.16
C ILE A 23 -9.53 -0.79 -0.83
N VAL A 24 -8.84 -1.41 0.12
CA VAL A 24 -9.09 -2.78 0.57
C VAL A 24 -9.25 -2.80 2.09
N LEU A 25 -10.37 -3.34 2.54
CA LEU A 25 -10.64 -3.59 3.95
C LEU A 25 -10.42 -5.06 4.27
N ARG A 26 -9.81 -5.34 5.42
CA ARG A 26 -9.53 -6.69 5.92
C ARG A 26 -10.30 -6.90 7.21
N PRO A 27 -11.52 -7.45 7.19
CA PRO A 27 -12.40 -7.46 8.36
C PRO A 27 -11.81 -8.21 9.57
N GLY A 28 -11.09 -9.32 9.31
CA GLY A 28 -10.49 -10.14 10.36
C GLY A 28 -9.27 -10.94 9.91
N ARG A 29 -8.72 -11.75 10.84
CA ARG A 29 -7.61 -12.66 10.55
C ARG A 29 -8.13 -13.79 9.67
N SER A 30 -7.48 -14.03 8.54
CA SER A 30 -7.88 -15.05 7.54
C SER A 30 -9.26 -14.84 6.89
N GLU A 31 -9.98 -13.79 7.24
CA GLU A 31 -11.23 -13.43 6.57
C GLU A 31 -10.97 -12.82 5.19
N PRO A 32 -11.84 -13.07 4.20
CA PRO A 32 -11.75 -12.48 2.88
C PRO A 32 -11.67 -10.95 2.95
N ALA A 33 -10.63 -10.39 2.35
CA ALA A 33 -10.57 -8.94 2.15
C ALA A 33 -11.48 -8.56 0.98
N HIS A 34 -11.96 -7.32 0.95
CA HIS A 34 -12.83 -6.81 -0.10
C HIS A 34 -12.46 -5.37 -0.46
N CYS A 35 -12.86 -4.95 -1.66
CA CYS A 35 -12.66 -3.57 -2.10
C CYS A 35 -13.86 -2.70 -1.80
N VAL A 36 -13.59 -1.43 -1.53
CA VAL A 36 -14.57 -0.37 -1.33
C VAL A 36 -14.17 0.86 -2.13
N GLU A 37 -15.14 1.72 -2.47
CA GLU A 37 -14.89 3.00 -3.14
C GLU A 37 -14.35 4.05 -2.16
N GLU A 38 -14.78 3.98 -0.90
CA GLU A 38 -14.41 4.90 0.15
C GLU A 38 -14.24 4.18 1.49
N ALA A 39 -13.40 4.75 2.37
CA ALA A 39 -13.23 4.29 3.74
C ALA A 39 -12.83 5.47 4.65
N GLN A 40 -13.40 5.50 5.86
CA GLN A 40 -13.04 6.52 6.85
C GLN A 40 -11.73 6.15 7.57
N ALA A 41 -10.77 7.07 7.62
CA ALA A 41 -9.58 6.95 8.46
C ALA A 41 -9.90 7.41 9.89
N LEU A 42 -9.74 6.51 10.85
CA LEU A 42 -9.96 6.72 12.27
C LEU A 42 -8.60 6.94 12.96
N PRO A 43 -8.34 8.14 13.52
CA PRO A 43 -7.09 8.44 14.20
C PRO A 43 -6.77 7.42 15.28
N GLY A 44 -5.54 6.89 15.27
CA GLY A 44 -5.12 5.91 16.27
C GLY A 44 -5.63 4.49 16.02
N GLN A 45 -6.49 4.26 15.02
CA GLN A 45 -7.21 3.00 14.83
C GLN A 45 -7.02 2.39 13.43
N GLY A 46 -6.85 3.21 12.38
CA GLY A 46 -6.74 2.71 11.00
C GLY A 46 -7.98 3.01 10.19
N LEU A 47 -8.37 2.09 9.30
CA LEU A 47 -9.56 2.31 8.46
C LEU A 47 -10.80 1.66 9.10
N GLN A 48 -11.92 2.38 9.12
CA GLN A 48 -13.20 1.83 9.54
C GLN A 48 -13.52 0.58 8.71
N GLY A 49 -13.92 -0.51 9.37
CA GLY A 49 -14.18 -1.80 8.72
C GLY A 49 -12.94 -2.66 8.45
N ASP A 50 -11.73 -2.15 8.69
CA ASP A 50 -10.51 -2.96 8.74
C ASP A 50 -10.28 -3.49 10.17
N ARG A 51 -9.70 -4.68 10.27
CA ARG A 51 -9.33 -5.33 11.53
C ARG A 51 -8.49 -4.42 12.43
N SER A 52 -7.63 -3.57 11.85
CA SER A 52 -6.83 -2.61 12.62
C SER A 52 -7.69 -1.72 13.51
N ALA A 53 -8.85 -1.26 13.02
CA ALA A 53 -9.76 -0.38 13.76
C ALA A 53 -10.57 -1.10 14.85
N GLN A 54 -10.62 -2.43 14.83
CA GLN A 54 -11.30 -3.22 15.86
C GLN A 54 -10.41 -3.56 17.06
N SER A 55 -9.10 -3.38 16.94
CA SER A 55 -8.15 -3.69 18.00
C SER A 55 -8.10 -2.58 19.03
N SER A 56 -8.27 -2.91 20.32
CA SER A 56 -8.12 -1.99 21.44
C SER A 56 -6.67 -1.50 21.53
N GLY A 57 -6.43 -0.29 21.02
CA GLY A 57 -5.11 0.33 20.93
C GLY A 57 -4.44 0.05 19.59
N GLY A 58 -4.85 0.79 18.55
CA GLY A 58 -4.23 0.67 17.24
C GLY A 58 -2.73 0.97 17.31
N GLY A 59 -1.93 0.02 16.81
CA GLY A 59 -0.48 0.17 16.77
C GLY A 59 -0.02 1.23 15.76
N LYS A 60 1.29 1.49 15.70
CA LYS A 60 1.91 2.43 14.74
C LYS A 60 1.57 2.14 13.26
N ARG A 61 1.08 0.94 12.95
CA ARG A 61 0.74 0.47 11.60
C ARG A 61 -0.78 0.51 11.38
N GLN A 62 -1.33 1.72 11.31
CA GLN A 62 -2.76 1.96 11.09
C GLN A 62 -3.22 1.63 9.66
N VAL A 63 -2.37 1.88 8.67
CA VAL A 63 -2.67 1.66 7.25
C VAL A 63 -1.47 1.00 6.57
N THR A 64 -1.71 0.27 5.49
CA THR A 64 -0.67 -0.36 4.67
C THR A 64 -0.85 0.01 3.21
N LEU A 65 0.24 0.34 2.53
CA LEU A 65 0.25 0.72 1.11
C LEU A 65 0.88 -0.41 0.26
N PHE A 66 0.55 -0.43 -1.03
CA PHE A 66 1.15 -1.31 -2.03
C PHE A 66 1.35 -0.58 -3.34
N GLU A 67 2.51 -0.78 -3.96
CA GLU A 67 2.86 -0.24 -5.28
C GLU A 67 2.62 -1.34 -6.33
N PRO A 68 1.59 -1.22 -7.20
CA PRO A 68 1.26 -2.24 -8.20
C PRO A 68 2.38 -2.49 -9.21
N GLU A 69 3.30 -1.54 -9.40
CA GLU A 69 4.49 -1.62 -10.24
C GLU A 69 5.46 -2.72 -9.80
N LEU A 70 5.29 -3.27 -8.58
CA LEU A 70 6.05 -4.43 -8.11
C LEU A 70 5.48 -5.77 -8.62
N LEU A 71 4.22 -5.82 -9.10
CA LEU A 71 3.59 -7.05 -9.58
C LEU A 71 4.36 -7.72 -10.74
N PRO A 72 4.85 -7.00 -11.77
CA PRO A 72 5.66 -7.58 -12.83
C PRO A 72 6.98 -8.19 -12.31
N VAL A 73 7.62 -7.55 -11.34
CA VAL A 73 8.84 -8.07 -10.71
C VAL A 73 8.54 -9.38 -9.97
N MET A 74 7.45 -9.42 -9.19
CA MET A 74 7.02 -10.65 -8.53
C MET A 74 6.67 -11.76 -9.54
N ALA A 75 6.01 -11.43 -10.65
CA ALA A 75 5.71 -12.39 -11.71
C ALA A 75 6.98 -13.04 -12.26
N ALA A 76 8.00 -12.23 -12.55
CA ALA A 76 9.29 -12.70 -13.05
C ALA A 76 10.00 -13.60 -12.02
N LEU A 77 10.02 -13.21 -10.74
CA LEU A 77 10.69 -13.97 -9.68
C LEU A 77 10.00 -15.30 -9.35
N VAL A 78 8.67 -15.36 -9.46
CA VAL A 78 7.90 -16.59 -9.21
C VAL A 78 7.86 -17.50 -10.45
N GLY A 79 8.26 -17.00 -11.62
CA GLY A 79 8.26 -17.76 -12.87
C GLY A 79 6.87 -18.06 -13.42
N ARG A 80 5.87 -17.24 -13.09
CA ARG A 80 4.49 -17.38 -13.60
C ARG A 80 3.84 -16.03 -13.80
N ALA A 81 2.85 -15.95 -14.68
CA ALA A 81 1.99 -14.77 -14.77
C ALA A 81 1.30 -14.55 -13.42
N VAL A 82 1.61 -13.43 -12.77
CA VAL A 82 1.02 -13.03 -11.48
C VAL A 82 0.06 -11.88 -11.76
N SER A 83 -1.19 -12.22 -12.07
CA SER A 83 -2.32 -11.29 -11.94
C SER A 83 -2.94 -11.51 -10.58
N VAL A 84 -2.73 -10.58 -9.64
CA VAL A 84 -3.22 -10.72 -8.27
C VAL A 84 -4.27 -9.65 -8.03
N PRO A 85 -5.56 -10.04 -7.90
CA PRO A 85 -6.60 -9.11 -7.46
C PRO A 85 -6.20 -8.41 -6.17
N ALA A 86 -6.43 -7.09 -6.09
CA ALA A 86 -6.04 -6.27 -4.95
C ALA A 86 -6.43 -6.85 -3.57
N PRO A 87 -7.62 -7.46 -3.37
CA PRO A 87 -7.96 -8.09 -2.09
C PRO A 87 -6.99 -9.18 -1.63
N LEU A 88 -6.39 -9.94 -2.55
CA LEU A 88 -5.46 -11.02 -2.22
C LEU A 88 -4.12 -10.50 -1.68
N LEU A 89 -3.74 -9.26 -2.02
CA LEU A 89 -2.52 -8.62 -1.50
C LEU A 89 -2.64 -8.24 -0.02
N ARG A 90 -3.88 -8.09 0.49
CA ARG A 90 -4.19 -7.70 1.87
C ARG A 90 -3.40 -6.45 2.34
N ARG A 91 -3.25 -5.48 1.44
CA ARG A 91 -2.74 -4.11 1.69
C ARG A 91 -3.89 -3.15 1.54
N ASN A 92 -3.98 -2.13 2.39
CA ASN A 92 -5.17 -1.26 2.45
C ASN A 92 -5.30 -0.35 1.23
N LEU A 93 -4.20 0.26 0.79
CA LEU A 93 -4.20 1.23 -0.29
C LEU A 93 -3.27 0.75 -1.39
N VAL A 94 -3.82 0.47 -2.57
CA VAL A 94 -3.02 0.23 -3.79
C VAL A 94 -2.79 1.58 -4.44
N VAL A 95 -1.54 2.03 -4.49
CA VAL A 95 -1.18 3.38 -4.95
C VAL A 95 -0.20 3.26 -6.11
N ALA A 96 -0.65 3.66 -7.31
CA ALA A 96 0.16 3.68 -8.52
C ALA A 96 0.91 5.02 -8.65
N GLY A 97 2.05 5.00 -9.34
CA GLY A 97 2.83 6.19 -9.69
C GLY A 97 3.52 6.87 -8.51
N LEU A 98 3.63 6.20 -7.35
CA LEU A 98 4.22 6.77 -6.14
C LEU A 98 5.38 5.90 -5.63
N ASN A 99 6.56 6.49 -5.52
CA ASN A 99 7.71 5.84 -4.87
C ASN A 99 7.45 5.65 -3.37
N LEU A 100 7.03 4.45 -2.97
CA LEU A 100 6.70 4.17 -1.57
C LEU A 100 7.94 4.08 -0.66
N LEU A 101 9.16 4.03 -1.20
CA LEU A 101 10.38 4.14 -0.38
C LEU A 101 10.50 5.54 0.24
N ALA A 102 10.06 6.58 -0.48
CA ALA A 102 10.03 7.95 0.01
C ALA A 102 8.94 8.18 1.08
N ALA A 103 7.97 7.27 1.21
CA ALA A 103 6.89 7.34 2.21
C ALA A 103 7.26 6.73 3.57
N ARG A 104 8.48 6.22 3.72
CA ARG A 104 8.99 5.74 5.02
C ARG A 104 9.49 6.95 5.82
N ALA A 105 8.86 7.18 6.97
CA ALA A 105 9.30 8.15 7.98
C ALA A 105 10.35 7.55 8.92
#